data_AF-A0A9X4ER05-F1
#
_entry.id   AF-A0A9X4ER05-F1
#
_cell.length_a   1.000
_cell.length_b   1.000
_cell.length_c   1.000
_cell.angle_alpha   90.00
_cell.angle_beta   90.00
_cell.angle_gamma   90.00
#
_symmetry.space_group_name_H-M   'P 1'
#
loop_
_entity.id
_entity.type
_entity.pdbx_description
1 polymer ?
#
loop_
_entity_poly.entity_id
_entity_poly.type
_entity_poly.pdbx_seq_one_letter_code
_entity_poly.pdbx_strand_id
1 'polypeptide(L)'
;MGANIAVNSDNKETWGGGGVKPFGASYGKMMMWFFIVSDALTFSGFLAAYGLTRFKFIDSWPIADEVFTHFPGLHGVHAPMYYVALMTFILIVSSVTMVLAVDAGHKMQQKKVAWYMFATIVFGLIFVGSQAWEWKNFINGSYGAVKTTDNHILQFVKDGHQIALADFVHNDRKDERVQHQRENGLWFEKEATISQYSVAQVQEAFKADPSLLIRIEKVNPETKQKIILSREESLAQLGKAKMVVEGANLHVNEYGNPIFADFFFFITGFHGFHVFSGIVINIIIFFNVVLGTYERRGHYEMVEKVGLYWHFVDLVWVFVFTFFYLV
;
A
#
# COMPACT_ATOMS: atom_id res chain seq x y z
N MET A 1 3.90 44.55 31.00
CA MET A 1 4.36 44.41 29.60
C MET A 1 5.85 44.77 29.57
N GLY A 2 6.72 43.76 29.67
CA GLY A 2 8.16 43.94 29.52
C GLY A 2 8.56 43.41 28.15
N ALA A 3 9.02 44.29 27.27
CA ALA A 3 9.48 43.93 25.94
C ALA A 3 10.67 42.97 26.04
N ASN A 4 10.59 41.82 25.37
CA ASN A 4 11.75 40.98 25.10
C ASN A 4 12.65 41.73 24.11
N ILE A 5 13.56 42.54 24.65
CA ILE A 5 14.60 43.19 23.86
C ILE A 5 15.54 42.09 23.37
N ALA A 6 15.67 41.97 22.04
CA ALA A 6 16.59 41.05 21.40
C ALA A 6 18.01 41.29 21.97
N VAL A 7 18.55 40.27 22.62
CA VAL A 7 19.95 40.28 23.09
C VAL A 7 20.84 40.33 21.86
N ASN A 8 21.73 41.33 21.81
CA ASN A 8 22.71 41.52 20.75
C ASN A 8 23.57 40.26 20.60
N SER A 9 23.57 39.66 19.40
CA SER A 9 24.39 38.49 19.08
C SER A 9 25.81 38.94 18.72
N ASP A 10 26.53 39.47 19.70
CA ASP A 10 27.96 39.73 19.53
C ASP A 10 28.71 38.39 19.56
N ASN A 11 29.19 37.98 18.38
CA ASN A 11 30.20 36.94 18.13
C ASN A 11 29.92 35.50 18.56
N LYS A 12 28.88 34.84 18.01
CA LYS A 12 28.90 33.36 17.81
C LYS A 12 28.17 32.94 16.54
N GLU A 13 28.82 32.08 15.75
CA GLU A 13 28.34 31.54 14.46
C GLU A 13 26.89 31.05 14.53
N THR A 14 25.99 31.77 13.87
CA THR A 14 24.54 31.51 13.94
C THR A 14 24.04 30.45 12.98
N TRP A 15 24.91 29.73 12.25
CA TRP A 15 24.47 28.61 11.41
C TRP A 15 25.55 27.54 11.20
N GLY A 16 26.21 27.17 12.30
CA GLY A 16 27.18 26.07 12.40
C GLY A 16 27.07 25.29 13.72
N GLY A 17 25.88 25.28 14.34
CA GLY A 17 25.68 24.69 15.67
C GLY A 17 26.02 25.63 16.84
N GLY A 18 25.84 26.94 16.67
CA GLY A 18 26.04 27.96 17.70
C GLY A 18 24.95 28.04 18.77
N GLY A 19 25.31 28.60 19.93
CA GLY A 19 24.65 28.46 21.24
C GLY A 19 23.24 29.05 21.44
N VAL A 20 22.63 29.67 20.43
CA VAL A 20 21.22 30.10 20.51
C VAL A 20 20.36 28.99 19.93
N LYS A 21 19.79 28.15 20.79
CA LYS A 21 18.81 27.12 20.43
C LYS A 21 17.41 27.73 20.50
N PRO A 22 16.75 28.09 19.38
CA PRO A 22 15.38 28.57 19.45
C PRO A 22 14.51 27.47 20.07
N PHE A 23 13.73 27.81 21.10
CA PHE A 23 12.94 26.86 21.89
C PHE A 23 13.74 25.73 22.59
N GLY A 24 15.06 25.88 22.75
CA GLY A 24 15.92 24.85 23.36
C GLY A 24 16.17 23.62 22.47
N ALA A 25 15.65 23.59 21.24
CA ALA A 25 15.84 22.50 20.29
C ALA A 25 17.20 22.59 19.57
N SER A 26 17.85 21.45 19.31
CA SER A 26 19.04 21.42 18.47
C SER A 26 18.69 21.69 17.01
N TYR A 27 19.64 22.24 16.25
CA TYR A 27 19.47 22.45 14.80
C TYR A 27 19.01 21.17 14.08
N GLY A 28 19.61 20.02 14.40
CA GLY A 28 19.24 18.75 13.80
C GLY A 28 17.80 18.31 14.12
N LYS A 29 17.29 18.58 15.33
CA LYS A 29 15.88 18.30 15.66
C LYS A 29 14.93 19.25 14.93
N MET A 30 15.31 20.53 14.82
CA MET A 30 14.50 21.52 14.11
C MET A 30 14.36 21.21 12.62
N MET A 31 15.46 20.86 11.96
CA MET A 31 15.44 20.45 10.55
C MET A 31 14.65 19.16 10.34
N MET A 32 14.70 18.24 11.31
CA MET A 32 13.86 17.03 11.29
C MET A 32 12.37 17.38 11.29
N TRP A 33 11.94 18.33 12.12
CA TRP A 33 10.55 18.78 12.13
C TRP A 33 10.12 19.44 10.82
N PHE A 34 10.97 20.29 10.22
CA PHE A 34 10.67 20.86 8.90
C PHE A 34 10.54 19.79 7.82
N PHE A 35 11.43 18.79 7.83
CA PHE A 35 11.36 17.64 6.94
C PHE A 35 10.05 16.85 7.14
N ILE A 36 9.70 16.53 8.38
CA ILE A 36 8.44 15.81 8.71
C ILE A 36 7.21 16.59 8.25
N VAL A 37 7.17 17.91 8.47
CA VAL A 37 6.03 18.73 8.03
C VAL A 37 5.91 18.76 6.50
N SER A 38 7.03 18.83 5.78
CA SER A 38 7.05 18.75 4.32
C SER A 38 6.47 17.42 3.81
N ASP A 39 6.89 16.30 4.40
CA ASP A 39 6.36 14.99 4.05
C ASP A 39 4.87 14.87 4.40
N ALA A 40 4.45 15.39 5.56
CA ALA A 40 3.06 15.39 6.00
C ALA A 40 2.15 16.13 5.01
N LEU A 41 2.59 17.27 4.48
CA LEU A 41 1.86 18.03 3.45
C LEU A 41 1.76 17.25 2.15
N THR A 42 2.83 16.53 1.77
CA THR A 42 2.85 15.69 0.56
C THR A 42 1.83 14.55 0.67
N PHE A 43 1.83 13.80 1.78
CA PHE A 43 0.84 12.76 2.04
C PHE A 43 -0.60 13.31 2.12
N SER A 44 -0.77 14.47 2.74
CA SER A 44 -2.09 15.14 2.82
C SER A 44 -2.64 15.48 1.44
N GLY A 45 -1.79 15.95 0.52
CA GLY A 45 -2.17 16.21 -0.86
C GLY A 45 -2.63 14.95 -1.59
N PHE A 46 -1.91 13.84 -1.42
CA PHE A 46 -2.31 12.56 -2.02
C PHE A 46 -3.60 12.00 -1.45
N LEU A 47 -3.79 12.05 -0.13
CA LEU A 47 -5.02 11.59 0.53
C LEU A 47 -6.22 12.46 0.16
N ALA A 48 -6.05 13.77 0.03
CA ALA A 48 -7.11 14.67 -0.44
C ALA A 48 -7.49 14.36 -1.90
N ALA A 49 -6.51 14.15 -2.79
CA ALA A 49 -6.76 13.77 -4.19
C ALA A 49 -7.49 12.42 -4.30
N TYR A 50 -7.08 11.43 -3.49
CA TYR A 50 -7.77 10.15 -3.36
C TYR A 50 -9.22 10.34 -2.91
N GLY A 51 -9.44 11.09 -1.82
CA GLY A 51 -10.76 11.36 -1.27
C GLY A 51 -11.70 12.00 -2.29
N LEU A 52 -11.26 13.06 -2.98
CA LEU A 52 -12.05 13.73 -4.02
C LEU A 52 -12.40 12.80 -5.19
N THR A 53 -11.45 11.96 -5.60
CA THR A 53 -11.66 11.01 -6.70
C THR A 53 -12.62 9.90 -6.31
N ARG A 54 -12.49 9.40 -5.07
CA ARG A 54 -13.42 8.44 -4.49
C ARG A 54 -14.84 9.00 -4.42
N PHE A 55 -15.02 10.25 -3.97
CA PHE A 55 -16.33 10.90 -3.97
C PHE A 55 -16.94 11.02 -5.37
N LYS A 56 -16.12 11.33 -6.38
CA LYS A 56 -16.57 11.43 -7.78
C LYS A 56 -17.04 10.08 -8.35
N PHE A 57 -16.42 8.98 -7.93
CA PHE A 57 -16.65 7.63 -8.47
C PHE A 57 -17.28 6.69 -7.44
N ILE A 58 -18.02 7.22 -6.46
CA ILE A 58 -18.53 6.46 -5.30
C ILE A 58 -19.34 5.22 -5.72
N ASP A 59 -20.10 5.34 -6.80
CA ASP A 59 -20.92 4.24 -7.31
C ASP A 59 -20.11 3.15 -8.01
N SER A 60 -18.84 3.38 -8.35
CA SER A 60 -18.00 2.43 -9.11
C SER A 60 -16.69 2.07 -8.40
N TRP A 61 -16.53 2.56 -7.17
CA TRP A 61 -15.30 2.38 -6.41
C TRP A 61 -15.19 0.94 -5.89
N PRO A 62 -14.00 0.32 -5.94
CA PRO A 62 -13.81 -1.02 -5.39
C PRO A 62 -14.14 -1.09 -3.90
N ILE A 63 -14.74 -2.19 -3.47
CA ILE A 63 -15.07 -2.47 -2.07
C ILE A 63 -13.86 -3.14 -1.41
N ALA A 64 -13.30 -2.53 -0.38
CA ALA A 64 -12.06 -2.99 0.26
C ALA A 64 -12.13 -4.46 0.74
N ASP A 65 -13.27 -4.86 1.32
CA ASP A 65 -13.53 -6.22 1.81
C ASP A 65 -13.42 -7.30 0.72
N GLU A 66 -13.71 -6.94 -0.54
CA GLU A 66 -13.61 -7.86 -1.68
C GLU A 66 -12.19 -7.91 -2.26
N VAL A 67 -11.42 -6.83 -2.09
CA VAL A 67 -10.06 -6.69 -2.61
C VAL A 67 -9.05 -7.38 -1.69
N PHE A 68 -9.18 -7.19 -0.36
CA PHE A 68 -8.17 -7.59 0.62
C PHE A 68 -8.61 -8.80 1.45
N THR A 69 -8.65 -9.96 0.79
CA THR A 69 -9.12 -11.23 1.38
C THR A 69 -8.00 -12.24 1.70
N HIS A 70 -6.77 -11.98 1.25
CA HIS A 70 -5.68 -12.96 1.33
C HIS A 70 -4.96 -12.89 2.69
N PHE A 71 -4.83 -14.04 3.35
CA PHE A 71 -4.01 -14.19 4.56
C PHE A 71 -2.93 -15.26 4.33
N PRO A 72 -1.64 -15.00 4.64
CA PRO A 72 -0.57 -15.97 4.44
C PRO A 72 -0.81 -17.26 5.24
N GLY A 73 -0.89 -18.39 4.55
CA GLY A 73 -1.06 -19.71 5.19
C GLY A 73 -2.49 -20.08 5.59
N LEU A 74 -3.47 -19.18 5.38
CA LEU A 74 -4.90 -19.47 5.53
C LEU A 74 -5.57 -19.32 4.17
N HIS A 75 -5.56 -20.39 3.38
CA HIS A 75 -6.31 -20.47 2.13
C HIS A 75 -7.76 -20.91 2.43
N GLY A 76 -8.76 -20.14 1.97
CA GLY A 76 -10.17 -20.51 2.04
C GLY A 76 -10.94 -20.05 3.29
N VAL A 77 -10.32 -19.25 4.18
CA VAL A 77 -11.05 -18.59 5.27
C VAL A 77 -11.43 -17.19 4.82
N HIS A 78 -12.73 -16.90 4.74
CA HIS A 78 -13.22 -15.53 4.54
C HIS A 78 -12.94 -14.70 5.80
N ALA A 79 -11.73 -14.17 5.89
CA ALA A 79 -11.31 -13.22 6.92
C ALA A 79 -10.81 -11.92 6.24
N PRO A 80 -11.69 -11.15 5.58
CA PRO A 80 -11.32 -9.89 4.96
C PRO A 80 -10.62 -8.98 5.97
N MET A 81 -9.58 -8.28 5.54
CA MET A 81 -8.89 -7.25 6.33
C MET A 81 -8.11 -7.72 7.58
N TYR A 82 -8.24 -8.97 8.04
CA TYR A 82 -7.51 -9.47 9.22
C TYR A 82 -6.00 -9.39 9.05
N TYR A 83 -5.52 -9.69 7.85
CA TYR A 83 -4.09 -9.61 7.52
C TYR A 83 -3.59 -8.16 7.60
N VAL A 84 -4.37 -7.22 7.06
CA VAL A 84 -4.04 -5.78 7.10
C VAL A 84 -4.08 -5.26 8.54
N ALA A 85 -5.08 -5.66 9.33
CA ALA A 85 -5.17 -5.32 10.75
C ALA A 85 -3.96 -5.83 11.55
N LEU A 86 -3.50 -7.06 11.26
CA LEU A 86 -2.28 -7.62 11.85
C LEU A 86 -1.04 -6.80 11.50
N MET A 87 -0.90 -6.37 10.24
CA MET A 87 0.22 -5.50 9.83
C MET A 87 0.22 -4.17 10.59
N THR A 88 -0.94 -3.52 10.68
CA THR A 88 -1.08 -2.26 11.41
C THR A 88 -0.76 -2.45 12.90
N PHE A 89 -1.19 -3.56 13.50
CA PHE A 89 -0.82 -3.90 14.87
C PHE A 89 0.70 -4.07 15.03
N ILE A 90 1.36 -4.78 14.11
CA ILE A 90 2.83 -4.96 14.11
C ILE A 90 3.54 -3.61 14.03
N LEU A 91 3.07 -2.70 13.19
CA LEU A 91 3.68 -1.38 13.02
C LEU A 91 3.52 -0.49 14.27
N ILE A 92 2.34 -0.50 14.89
CA ILE A 92 2.10 0.21 16.16
C ILE A 92 3.00 -0.34 17.27
N VAL A 93 3.14 -1.67 17.37
CA VAL A 93 4.06 -2.30 18.32
C VAL A 93 5.51 -1.90 18.03
N SER A 94 5.90 -1.83 16.75
CA SER A 94 7.22 -1.33 16.34
C SER A 94 7.47 0.12 16.74
N SER A 95 6.43 0.95 16.75
CA SER A 95 6.48 2.33 17.22
C SER A 95 6.71 2.37 18.72
N VAL A 96 5.97 1.56 19.50
CA VAL A 96 6.18 1.45 20.96
C VAL A 96 7.62 0.99 21.28
N THR A 97 8.16 0.00 20.57
CA THR A 97 9.56 -0.43 20.79
C THR A 97 10.55 0.69 20.50
N MET A 98 10.29 1.54 19.50
CA MET A 98 11.13 2.71 19.24
C MET A 98 11.08 3.75 20.37
N VAL A 99 9.90 4.04 20.94
CA VAL A 99 9.80 4.93 22.11
C VAL A 99 10.65 4.41 23.27
N LEU A 100 10.59 3.10 23.53
CA LEU A 100 11.38 2.46 24.58
C LEU A 100 12.89 2.53 24.30
N ALA A 101 13.30 2.46 23.03
CA ALA A 101 14.69 2.67 22.63
C ALA A 101 15.16 4.11 22.94
N VAL A 102 14.33 5.10 22.64
CA VAL A 102 14.63 6.52 22.91
C VAL A 102 14.73 6.77 24.43
N ASP A 103 13.79 6.26 25.23
CA ASP A 103 13.82 6.37 26.70
C ASP A 103 15.06 5.69 27.30
N ALA A 104 15.40 4.48 26.83
CA ALA A 104 16.63 3.81 27.23
C ALA A 104 17.89 4.60 26.85
N GLY A 105 17.84 5.33 25.73
CA GLY A 105 18.91 6.22 25.28
C GLY A 105 19.11 7.43 26.19
N HIS A 106 18.02 8.03 26.70
CA HIS A 106 18.10 9.09 27.71
C HIS A 106 18.71 8.58 29.03
N LYS A 107 18.48 7.31 29.36
CA LYS A 107 19.07 6.65 30.54
C LYS A 107 20.48 6.11 30.29
N MET A 108 21.07 6.34 29.12
CA MET A 108 22.39 5.84 28.70
C MET A 108 22.52 4.30 28.79
N GLN A 109 21.43 3.56 28.58
CA GLN A 109 21.40 2.09 28.69
C GLN A 109 21.60 1.41 27.34
N GLN A 110 22.84 1.41 26.83
CA GLN A 110 23.19 0.92 25.49
C GLN A 110 22.60 -0.45 25.14
N LYS A 111 22.72 -1.45 26.04
CA LYS A 111 22.19 -2.80 25.79
C LYS A 111 20.68 -2.80 25.55
N LYS A 112 19.92 -1.99 26.29
CA LYS A 112 18.47 -1.87 26.10
C LYS A 112 18.12 -1.11 24.83
N VAL A 113 18.85 -0.03 24.53
CA VAL A 113 18.69 0.71 23.27
C VAL A 113 18.89 -0.24 22.08
N ALA A 114 19.98 -1.02 22.08
CA ALA A 114 20.26 -1.98 21.03
C ALA A 114 19.14 -3.02 20.88
N TRP A 115 18.66 -3.60 21.98
CA TRP A 115 17.57 -4.58 21.94
C TRP A 115 16.27 -4.01 21.38
N TYR A 116 15.85 -2.84 21.85
CA TYR A 116 14.62 -2.22 21.37
C TYR A 116 14.72 -1.77 19.91
N MET A 117 15.87 -1.21 19.49
CA MET A 117 16.11 -0.89 18.10
C MET A 117 16.10 -2.13 17.20
N PHE A 118 16.69 -3.23 17.66
CA PHE A 118 16.64 -4.50 16.94
C PHE A 118 15.20 -5.00 16.77
N ALA A 119 14.39 -4.95 17.83
CA ALA A 119 12.98 -5.31 17.74
C ALA A 119 12.22 -4.42 16.74
N THR A 120 12.45 -3.11 16.74
CA THR A 120 11.86 -2.19 15.77
C THR A 120 12.25 -2.56 14.33
N ILE A 121 13.52 -2.88 14.06
CA ILE A 121 13.98 -3.29 12.73
C ILE A 121 13.27 -4.57 12.28
N VAL A 122 13.16 -5.57 13.16
CA VAL A 122 12.49 -6.83 12.85
C VAL A 122 11.02 -6.60 12.50
N PHE A 123 10.29 -5.83 13.30
CA PHE A 123 8.88 -5.51 13.01
C PHE A 123 8.72 -4.70 11.72
N GLY A 124 9.62 -3.73 11.47
CA GLY A 124 9.64 -2.99 10.20
C GLY A 124 9.87 -3.88 8.99
N LEU A 125 10.81 -4.83 9.06
CA LEU A 125 11.06 -5.80 7.98
C LEU A 125 9.85 -6.72 7.73
N ILE A 126 9.21 -7.20 8.80
CA ILE A 126 7.98 -7.99 8.69
C ILE A 126 6.90 -7.17 7.99
N PHE A 127 6.72 -5.90 8.36
CA PHE A 127 5.74 -5.02 7.73
C PHE A 127 6.00 -4.83 6.23
N VAL A 128 7.22 -4.45 5.82
CA VAL A 128 7.55 -4.25 4.40
C VAL A 128 7.44 -5.55 3.60
N GLY A 129 7.86 -6.68 4.16
CA GLY A 129 7.67 -7.99 3.53
C GLY A 129 6.19 -8.34 3.35
N SER A 130 5.36 -7.99 4.34
CA SER A 130 3.92 -8.22 4.31
C SER A 130 3.24 -7.37 3.23
N GLN A 131 3.64 -6.11 3.08
CA GLN A 131 3.18 -5.21 2.01
C GLN A 131 3.60 -5.69 0.61
N ALA A 132 4.86 -6.14 0.46
CA ALA A 132 5.32 -6.69 -0.81
C ALA A 132 4.53 -7.96 -1.21
N TRP A 133 4.16 -8.78 -0.24
CA TRP A 133 3.31 -9.94 -0.48
C TRP A 133 1.88 -9.54 -0.85
N GLU A 134 1.30 -8.54 -0.19
CA GLU A 134 -0.04 -8.02 -0.53
C GLU A 134 -0.06 -7.47 -1.95
N TRP A 135 0.94 -6.67 -2.33
CA TRP A 135 1.11 -6.18 -3.70
C TRP A 135 1.23 -7.32 -4.70
N LYS A 136 2.00 -8.37 -4.39
CA LYS A 136 2.13 -9.53 -5.28
C LYS A 136 0.78 -10.20 -5.52
N ASN A 137 -0.03 -10.40 -4.49
CA ASN A 137 -1.36 -11.01 -4.66
C ASN A 137 -2.31 -10.08 -5.42
N PHE A 138 -2.28 -8.78 -5.13
CA PHE A 138 -3.10 -7.79 -5.82
C PHE A 138 -2.74 -7.65 -7.31
N ILE A 139 -1.44 -7.74 -7.65
CA ILE A 139 -0.96 -7.71 -9.05
C ILE A 139 -1.32 -9.00 -9.79
N ASN A 140 -1.23 -10.15 -9.13
CA ASN A 140 -1.57 -11.44 -9.74
C ASN A 140 -3.09 -11.61 -9.92
N GLY A 141 -3.88 -11.00 -9.03
CA GLY A 141 -5.33 -11.17 -9.01
C GLY A 141 -5.77 -12.49 -8.41
N SER A 142 -7.07 -12.61 -8.25
CA SER A 142 -7.70 -13.74 -7.55
C SER A 142 -8.87 -14.32 -8.33
N TYR A 143 -9.60 -13.46 -9.05
CA TYR A 143 -10.80 -13.86 -9.76
C TYR A 143 -10.65 -13.73 -11.27
N GLY A 144 -9.92 -12.72 -11.75
CA GLY A 144 -9.99 -12.33 -13.15
C GLY A 144 -11.35 -11.69 -13.50
N ALA A 145 -11.32 -10.81 -14.49
CA ALA A 145 -12.47 -10.04 -14.94
C ALA A 145 -12.38 -9.77 -16.45
N VAL A 146 -13.46 -9.26 -17.03
CA VAL A 146 -13.50 -8.90 -18.45
C VAL A 146 -13.73 -7.41 -18.60
N LYS A 147 -12.86 -6.74 -19.36
CA LYS A 147 -12.99 -5.32 -19.67
C LYS A 147 -13.77 -5.12 -20.96
N THR A 148 -14.80 -4.28 -20.93
CA THR A 148 -15.60 -3.92 -22.11
C THR A 148 -14.94 -2.82 -22.94
N THR A 149 -15.44 -2.62 -24.16
CA THR A 149 -15.08 -1.47 -25.01
C THR A 149 -15.32 -0.13 -24.33
N ASP A 150 -16.31 -0.08 -23.44
CA ASP A 150 -16.73 1.12 -22.69
C ASP A 150 -15.87 1.34 -21.43
N ASN A 151 -14.76 0.59 -21.28
CA ASN A 151 -13.79 0.67 -20.19
C ASN A 151 -14.36 0.28 -18.81
N HIS A 152 -15.44 -0.50 -18.78
CA HIS A 152 -16.02 -1.09 -17.58
C HIS A 152 -15.54 -2.52 -17.36
N ILE A 153 -15.40 -2.92 -16.10
CA ILE A 153 -15.04 -4.26 -15.69
C ILE A 153 -16.30 -5.09 -15.38
N LEU A 154 -16.32 -6.30 -15.92
CA LEU A 154 -17.34 -7.32 -15.72
C LEU A 154 -16.75 -8.43 -14.86
N GLN A 155 -17.41 -8.69 -13.73
CA GLN A 155 -17.06 -9.76 -12.80
C GLN A 155 -18.10 -10.88 -12.90
N PHE A 156 -17.70 -12.11 -12.61
CA PHE A 156 -18.57 -13.29 -12.76
C PHE A 156 -19.05 -13.79 -11.40
N VAL A 157 -20.33 -14.16 -11.34
CA VAL A 157 -21.00 -14.60 -10.12
C VAL A 157 -21.78 -15.87 -10.39
N LYS A 158 -21.74 -16.80 -9.42
CA LYS A 158 -22.56 -18.02 -9.37
C LYS A 158 -23.18 -18.12 -7.99
N ASP A 159 -24.49 -18.38 -7.94
CA ASP A 159 -25.24 -18.51 -6.67
C ASP A 159 -25.05 -17.32 -5.69
N GLY A 160 -24.83 -16.11 -6.23
CA GLY A 160 -24.59 -14.90 -5.44
C GLY A 160 -23.15 -14.68 -4.99
N HIS A 161 -22.23 -15.62 -5.23
CA HIS A 161 -20.81 -15.51 -4.90
C HIS A 161 -19.94 -15.24 -6.14
N GLN A 162 -18.93 -14.38 -6.01
CA GLN A 162 -17.96 -14.14 -7.07
C GLN A 162 -17.11 -15.39 -7.30
N ILE A 163 -16.94 -15.79 -8.56
CA ILE A 163 -16.14 -16.94 -8.96
C ILE A 163 -14.93 -16.50 -9.80
N ALA A 164 -13.86 -17.28 -9.78
CA ALA A 164 -12.69 -17.01 -10.60
C ALA A 164 -12.88 -17.55 -12.02
N LEU A 165 -12.23 -16.92 -13.01
CA LEU A 165 -12.19 -17.40 -14.40
C LEU A 165 -11.66 -18.84 -14.47
N ALA A 166 -10.70 -19.19 -13.62
CA ALA A 166 -10.14 -20.53 -13.53
C ALA A 166 -11.17 -21.62 -13.14
N ASP A 167 -12.25 -21.24 -12.44
CA ASP A 167 -13.23 -22.20 -11.92
C ASP A 167 -14.24 -22.66 -12.97
N PHE A 168 -14.42 -21.90 -14.06
CA PHE A 168 -15.42 -22.21 -15.09
C PHE A 168 -14.89 -22.20 -16.53
N VAL A 169 -13.69 -21.64 -16.76
CA VAL A 169 -13.05 -21.65 -18.09
C VAL A 169 -12.10 -22.86 -18.18
N HIS A 170 -12.59 -23.97 -18.72
CA HIS A 170 -11.82 -25.22 -18.85
C HIS A 170 -11.36 -25.54 -20.29
N ASN A 171 -11.78 -24.74 -21.28
CA ASN A 171 -11.49 -25.01 -22.68
C ASN A 171 -10.08 -24.56 -23.06
N ASP A 172 -9.44 -25.27 -24.00
CA ASP A 172 -8.16 -24.87 -24.56
C ASP A 172 -8.21 -23.51 -25.27
N ARG A 173 -7.07 -22.84 -25.31
CA ARG A 173 -6.91 -21.50 -25.86
C ARG A 173 -7.10 -21.48 -27.38
N LYS A 174 -8.13 -20.77 -27.85
CA LYS A 174 -8.56 -20.76 -29.27
C LYS A 174 -8.01 -19.64 -30.13
N ASP A 175 -7.33 -18.63 -29.57
CA ASP A 175 -6.86 -17.46 -30.33
C ASP A 175 -5.54 -17.66 -31.07
N GLU A 176 -4.98 -18.88 -31.14
CA GLU A 176 -3.69 -19.26 -31.81
C GLU A 176 -2.47 -18.38 -31.46
N ARG A 177 -2.63 -17.40 -30.56
CA ARG A 177 -1.64 -16.39 -30.23
C ARG A 177 -0.69 -16.93 -29.16
N VAL A 178 0.56 -17.15 -29.56
CA VAL A 178 1.64 -17.53 -28.66
C VAL A 178 2.35 -16.26 -28.17
N GLN A 179 2.53 -16.13 -26.86
CA GLN A 179 3.31 -15.02 -26.30
C GLN A 179 4.78 -15.18 -26.67
N HIS A 180 5.36 -14.15 -27.29
CA HIS A 180 6.79 -14.10 -27.54
C HIS A 180 7.55 -13.96 -26.22
N GLN A 181 8.15 -15.07 -25.77
CA GLN A 181 9.08 -15.09 -24.64
C GLN A 181 10.52 -14.91 -25.13
N ARG A 182 11.48 -14.64 -24.24
CA ARG A 182 12.90 -14.44 -24.61
C ARG A 182 13.50 -15.61 -25.40
N GLU A 183 12.93 -16.80 -25.26
CA GLU A 183 13.27 -18.04 -25.98
C GLU A 183 12.66 -18.15 -27.38
N ASN A 184 11.47 -17.55 -27.62
CA ASN A 184 10.66 -17.74 -28.84
C ASN A 184 10.25 -16.42 -29.52
N GLY A 185 10.83 -15.30 -29.08
CA GLY A 185 10.48 -13.94 -29.50
C GLY A 185 11.39 -13.38 -30.60
N LEU A 186 10.84 -12.45 -31.38
CA LEU A 186 11.64 -11.62 -32.30
C LEU A 186 12.62 -10.77 -31.48
N TRP A 187 13.87 -10.70 -31.93
CA TRP A 187 14.90 -9.92 -31.25
C TRP A 187 14.44 -8.47 -31.11
N PHE A 188 14.54 -7.93 -29.90
CA PHE A 188 14.20 -6.53 -29.55
C PHE A 188 12.71 -6.16 -29.53
N GLU A 189 11.79 -7.10 -29.74
CA GLU A 189 10.36 -6.85 -29.50
C GLU A 189 9.96 -7.24 -28.08
N LYS A 190 9.33 -6.30 -27.38
CA LYS A 190 8.67 -6.53 -26.08
C LYS A 190 7.17 -6.48 -26.30
N GLU A 191 6.52 -7.64 -26.33
CA GLU A 191 5.06 -7.71 -26.29
C GLU A 191 4.55 -7.67 -24.84
N ALA A 192 3.35 -7.11 -24.66
CA ALA A 192 2.65 -7.18 -23.39
C ALA A 192 2.30 -8.65 -23.05
N THR A 193 2.40 -9.01 -21.77
CA THR A 193 1.93 -10.30 -21.26
C THR A 193 0.48 -10.51 -21.65
N ILE A 194 0.20 -11.65 -22.29
CA ILE A 194 -1.16 -11.98 -22.69
C ILE A 194 -1.87 -12.57 -21.46
N SER A 195 -3.15 -12.23 -21.26
CA SER A 195 -3.97 -12.88 -20.23
C SER A 195 -3.97 -14.40 -20.42
N GLN A 196 -4.12 -15.13 -19.31
CA GLN A 196 -4.16 -16.59 -19.32
C GLN A 196 -5.33 -17.10 -20.17
N TYR A 197 -6.47 -16.39 -20.13
CA TYR A 197 -7.68 -16.71 -20.89
C TYR A 197 -7.95 -15.68 -21.99
N SER A 198 -8.53 -16.15 -23.11
CA SER A 198 -9.03 -15.30 -24.19
C SER A 198 -10.50 -14.92 -23.98
N VAL A 199 -10.93 -13.80 -24.57
CA VAL A 199 -12.32 -13.34 -24.49
C VAL A 199 -13.28 -14.38 -25.10
N ALA A 200 -12.86 -15.06 -26.17
CA ALA A 200 -13.66 -16.09 -26.82
C ALA A 200 -13.90 -17.31 -25.91
N GLN A 201 -12.87 -17.74 -25.16
CA GLN A 201 -13.02 -18.81 -24.18
C GLN A 201 -14.01 -18.44 -23.07
N VAL A 202 -13.89 -17.22 -22.52
CA VAL A 202 -14.79 -16.74 -21.47
C VAL A 202 -16.23 -16.64 -21.99
N GLN A 203 -16.43 -16.18 -23.23
CA GLN A 203 -17.76 -16.10 -23.85
C GLN A 203 -18.40 -17.47 -24.05
N GLU A 204 -17.65 -18.47 -24.51
CA GLU A 204 -18.16 -19.83 -24.66
C GLU A 204 -18.47 -20.48 -23.32
N ALA A 205 -17.55 -20.38 -22.35
CA ALA A 205 -17.74 -20.93 -21.01
C ALA A 205 -18.96 -20.28 -20.31
N PHE A 206 -19.12 -18.97 -20.46
CA PHE A 206 -20.29 -18.25 -19.93
C PHE A 206 -21.59 -18.70 -20.59
N LYS A 207 -21.60 -18.96 -21.90
CA LYS A 207 -22.77 -19.47 -22.63
C LYS A 207 -23.12 -20.91 -22.23
N ALA A 208 -22.11 -21.73 -21.91
CA ALA A 208 -22.27 -23.13 -21.54
C ALA A 208 -22.93 -23.33 -20.17
N ASP A 209 -22.71 -22.42 -19.21
CA ASP A 209 -23.33 -22.46 -17.89
C ASP A 209 -24.42 -21.36 -17.73
N PRO A 210 -25.72 -21.72 -17.74
CA PRO A 210 -26.82 -20.77 -17.54
C PRO A 210 -26.90 -20.17 -16.13
N SER A 211 -26.27 -20.80 -15.13
CA SER A 211 -26.29 -20.30 -13.74
C SER A 211 -25.36 -19.10 -13.51
N LEU A 212 -24.44 -18.83 -14.46
CA LEU A 212 -23.51 -17.72 -14.37
C LEU A 212 -24.20 -16.39 -14.70
N LEU A 213 -23.94 -15.41 -13.85
CA LEU A 213 -24.38 -14.02 -14.01
C LEU A 213 -23.18 -13.09 -14.01
N ILE A 214 -23.36 -11.90 -14.59
CA ILE A 214 -22.35 -10.85 -14.58
C ILE A 214 -22.73 -9.79 -13.57
N ARG A 215 -21.73 -9.39 -12.78
CA ARG A 215 -21.78 -8.29 -11.84
C ARG A 215 -20.95 -7.14 -12.38
N ILE A 216 -21.52 -5.94 -12.36
CA ILE A 216 -20.86 -4.71 -12.84
C ILE A 216 -20.22 -3.94 -11.67
N GLU A 217 -19.35 -2.98 -12.01
CA GLU A 217 -18.71 -2.09 -11.04
C GLU A 217 -19.71 -1.25 -10.23
N LYS A 218 -20.91 -1.01 -10.75
CA LYS A 218 -21.90 -0.13 -10.13
C LYS A 218 -22.43 -0.72 -8.82
N VAL A 219 -22.36 0.04 -7.75
CA VAL A 219 -22.85 -0.28 -6.41
C VAL A 219 -24.25 0.31 -6.24
N ASN A 220 -25.19 -0.49 -5.74
CA ASN A 220 -26.51 0.01 -5.39
C ASN A 220 -26.43 0.82 -4.07
N PRO A 221 -26.92 2.07 -4.03
CA PRO A 221 -26.86 2.93 -2.84
C PRO A 221 -27.55 2.34 -1.59
N GLU A 222 -28.57 1.50 -1.78
CA GLU A 222 -29.37 0.97 -0.67
C GLU A 222 -28.74 -0.29 -0.04
N THR A 223 -28.24 -1.20 -0.88
CA THR A 223 -27.69 -2.49 -0.42
C THR A 223 -26.19 -2.46 -0.21
N LYS A 224 -25.49 -1.41 -0.68
CA LYS A 224 -24.02 -1.29 -0.73
C LYS A 224 -23.33 -2.46 -1.43
N GLN A 225 -24.08 -3.21 -2.24
CA GLN A 225 -23.59 -4.34 -3.02
C GLN A 225 -23.56 -3.96 -4.50
N LYS A 226 -22.61 -4.55 -5.23
CA LYS A 226 -22.52 -4.39 -6.68
C LYS A 226 -23.74 -5.01 -7.37
N ILE A 227 -24.22 -4.34 -8.42
CA ILE A 227 -25.41 -4.75 -9.17
C ILE A 227 -25.09 -6.01 -9.98
N ILE A 228 -25.89 -7.06 -9.77
CA ILE A 228 -25.88 -8.28 -10.58
C ILE A 228 -26.90 -8.10 -11.70
N LEU A 229 -26.47 -8.29 -12.93
CA LEU A 229 -27.31 -8.14 -14.12
C LEU A 229 -28.15 -9.40 -14.36
N SER A 230 -29.28 -9.22 -15.04
CA SER A 230 -30.04 -10.34 -15.57
C SER A 230 -29.22 -11.10 -16.63
N ARG A 231 -29.63 -12.32 -16.97
CA ARG A 231 -28.90 -13.16 -17.94
C ARG A 231 -28.84 -12.52 -19.33
N GLU A 232 -29.93 -11.91 -19.78
CA GLU A 232 -30.00 -11.24 -21.09
C GLU A 232 -29.07 -10.03 -21.15
N GLU A 233 -29.09 -9.19 -20.11
CA GLU A 233 -28.20 -8.04 -19.99
C GLU A 233 -26.73 -8.46 -19.85
N SER A 234 -26.46 -9.55 -19.12
CA SER A 234 -25.12 -10.12 -18.98
C SER A 234 -24.56 -10.53 -20.34
N LEU A 235 -25.35 -11.22 -21.18
CA LEU A 235 -24.93 -11.60 -22.53
C LEU A 235 -24.69 -10.38 -23.43
N ALA A 236 -25.54 -9.35 -23.31
CA ALA A 236 -25.37 -8.10 -24.06
C ALA A 236 -24.07 -7.37 -23.67
N GLN A 237 -23.75 -7.29 -22.37
CA GLN A 237 -22.50 -6.68 -21.90
C GLN A 237 -21.27 -7.51 -22.28
N LEU A 238 -21.37 -8.83 -22.20
CA LEU A 238 -20.27 -9.73 -22.59
C LEU A 238 -19.99 -9.68 -24.11
N GLY A 239 -20.99 -9.33 -24.92
CA GLY A 239 -20.81 -9.04 -26.35
C GLY A 239 -19.88 -7.85 -26.63
N LYS A 240 -19.75 -6.93 -25.67
CA LYS A 240 -18.82 -5.78 -25.73
C LYS A 240 -17.45 -6.08 -25.11
N ALA A 241 -17.17 -7.34 -24.76
CA ALA A 241 -15.89 -7.72 -24.17
C ALA A 241 -14.73 -7.45 -25.13
N LYS A 242 -13.71 -6.74 -24.63
CA LYS A 242 -12.51 -6.37 -25.41
C LYS A 242 -11.29 -7.16 -24.97
N MET A 243 -11.09 -7.33 -23.66
CA MET A 243 -9.92 -8.04 -23.12
C MET A 243 -10.25 -8.68 -21.77
N VAL A 244 -9.53 -9.75 -21.45
CA VAL A 244 -9.52 -10.35 -20.12
C VAL A 244 -8.47 -9.62 -19.27
N VAL A 245 -8.81 -9.35 -18.01
CA VAL A 245 -7.99 -8.67 -17.03
C VAL A 245 -7.81 -9.60 -15.84
N GLU A 246 -6.57 -9.85 -15.45
CA GLU A 246 -6.23 -10.63 -14.26
C GLU A 246 -5.35 -9.76 -13.38
N GLY A 247 -5.80 -9.57 -12.14
CA GLY A 247 -5.16 -8.71 -11.16
C GLY A 247 -5.27 -7.22 -11.45
N ALA A 248 -4.38 -6.46 -10.82
CA ALA A 248 -4.37 -5.01 -10.90
C ALA A 248 -2.97 -4.46 -11.20
N ASN A 249 -2.93 -3.50 -12.12
CA ASN A 249 -1.76 -2.70 -12.46
C ASN A 249 -2.21 -1.27 -12.81
N LEU A 250 -1.28 -0.44 -13.29
CA LEU A 250 -1.53 0.98 -13.59
C LEU A 250 -2.44 1.23 -14.82
N HIS A 251 -2.87 0.18 -15.51
CA HIS A 251 -3.66 0.29 -16.74
C HIS A 251 -4.97 -0.51 -16.69
N VAL A 252 -4.98 -1.61 -15.93
CA VAL A 252 -6.13 -2.49 -15.77
C VAL A 252 -6.25 -2.92 -14.31
N ASN A 253 -7.49 -3.05 -13.85
CA ASN A 253 -7.80 -3.43 -12.48
C ASN A 253 -9.01 -4.36 -12.50
N GLU A 254 -8.87 -5.60 -12.03
CA GLU A 254 -9.97 -6.56 -11.97
C GLU A 254 -11.05 -6.20 -10.92
N TYR A 255 -10.71 -5.34 -9.96
CA TYR A 255 -11.58 -5.00 -8.84
C TYR A 255 -12.49 -3.79 -9.08
N GLY A 256 -12.23 -3.01 -10.15
CA GLY A 256 -13.04 -1.87 -10.56
C GLY A 256 -12.21 -0.81 -11.31
N ASN A 257 -12.47 0.47 -11.03
CA ASN A 257 -11.82 1.57 -11.74
C ASN A 257 -10.28 1.50 -11.64
N PRO A 258 -9.52 1.61 -12.76
CA PRO A 258 -8.06 1.63 -12.74
C PRO A 258 -7.44 2.70 -11.82
N ILE A 259 -8.13 3.84 -11.67
CA ILE A 259 -7.66 4.95 -10.84
C ILE A 259 -7.51 4.54 -9.37
N PHE A 260 -8.31 3.58 -8.89
CA PHE A 260 -8.13 3.02 -7.55
C PHE A 260 -6.76 2.34 -7.40
N ALA A 261 -6.39 1.51 -8.37
CA ALA A 261 -5.11 0.80 -8.36
C ALA A 261 -3.94 1.80 -8.43
N ASP A 262 -4.06 2.85 -9.25
CA ASP A 262 -3.06 3.93 -9.34
C ASP A 262 -2.82 4.60 -7.98
N PHE A 263 -3.89 5.06 -7.32
CA PHE A 263 -3.77 5.67 -5.99
C PHE A 263 -3.26 4.68 -4.95
N PHE A 264 -3.72 3.42 -5.00
CA PHE A 264 -3.28 2.38 -4.08
C PHE A 264 -1.77 2.15 -4.19
N PHE A 265 -1.25 1.82 -5.39
CA PHE A 265 0.17 1.57 -5.59
C PHE A 265 1.03 2.80 -5.32
N PHE A 266 0.56 3.99 -5.70
CA PHE A 266 1.35 5.19 -5.53
C PHE A 266 1.45 5.61 -4.06
N ILE A 267 0.33 5.67 -3.32
CA ILE A 267 0.32 6.10 -1.92
C ILE A 267 0.97 5.07 -1.02
N THR A 268 0.60 3.78 -1.16
CA THR A 268 1.20 2.72 -0.34
C THR A 268 2.65 2.46 -0.72
N GLY A 269 3.03 2.66 -1.99
CA GLY A 269 4.41 2.52 -2.46
C GLY A 269 5.31 3.65 -1.98
N PHE A 270 4.82 4.89 -2.05
CA PHE A 270 5.53 6.04 -1.48
C PHE A 270 5.70 5.89 0.04
N HIS A 271 4.67 5.44 0.75
CA HIS A 271 4.79 5.09 2.16
C HIS A 271 5.79 3.96 2.40
N GLY A 272 5.71 2.87 1.63
CA GLY A 272 6.64 1.74 1.72
C GLY A 272 8.10 2.15 1.50
N PHE A 273 8.36 3.13 0.62
CA PHE A 273 9.68 3.72 0.46
C PHE A 273 10.17 4.46 1.72
N HIS A 274 9.29 5.19 2.42
CA HIS A 274 9.63 5.83 3.69
C HIS A 274 9.92 4.81 4.79
N VAL A 275 9.12 3.74 4.87
CA VAL A 275 9.38 2.65 5.82
C VAL A 275 10.72 1.99 5.50
N PHE A 276 10.97 1.66 4.23
CA PHE A 276 12.22 1.05 3.80
C PHE A 276 13.44 1.92 4.13
N SER A 277 13.40 3.22 3.80
CA SER A 277 14.50 4.14 4.14
C SER A 277 14.66 4.28 5.65
N GLY A 278 13.57 4.30 6.41
CA GLY A 278 13.58 4.27 7.88
C GLY A 278 14.23 3.02 8.45
N ILE A 279 13.99 1.84 7.86
CA ILE A 279 14.63 0.57 8.26
C ILE A 279 16.14 0.67 8.02
N VAL A 280 16.55 1.15 6.84
CA VAL A 280 17.97 1.32 6.50
C VAL A 280 18.66 2.26 7.50
N ILE A 281 18.03 3.39 7.83
CA ILE A 281 18.54 4.33 8.83
C ILE A 281 18.62 3.65 10.21
N ASN A 282 17.57 2.92 10.63
CA ASN A 282 17.57 2.20 11.90
C ASN A 282 18.69 1.17 11.99
N ILE A 283 18.96 0.43 10.91
CA ILE A 283 20.07 -0.53 10.83
C ILE A 283 21.41 0.17 11.03
N ILE A 284 21.65 1.29 10.35
CA ILE A 284 22.90 2.07 10.49
C ILE A 284 23.08 2.53 11.94
N ILE A 285 22.02 3.07 12.55
CA ILE A 285 22.07 3.59 13.92
C ILE A 285 22.22 2.45 14.92
N PHE A 286 21.57 1.30 14.69
CA PHE A 286 21.73 0.10 15.52
C PHE A 286 23.20 -0.34 15.57
N PHE A 287 23.88 -0.43 14.43
CA PHE A 287 25.32 -0.74 14.42
C PHE A 287 26.14 0.33 15.16
N ASN A 288 25.82 1.61 15.00
CA ASN A 288 26.49 2.68 15.75
C ASN A 288 26.26 2.59 17.27
N VAL A 289 25.08 2.14 17.72
CA VAL A 289 24.79 1.87 19.13
C VAL A 289 25.65 0.72 19.61
N VAL A 290 25.68 -0.40 18.88
CA VAL A 290 26.46 -1.60 19.26
C VAL A 290 27.96 -1.31 19.31
N LEU A 291 28.47 -0.49 18.39
CA LEU A 291 29.88 -0.05 18.36
C LEU A 291 30.23 0.97 19.46
N GLY A 292 29.27 1.41 20.27
CA GLY A 292 29.48 2.34 21.38
C GLY A 292 29.73 3.79 20.93
N THR A 293 29.42 4.13 19.67
CA THR A 293 29.63 5.47 19.11
C THR A 293 28.90 6.54 19.92
N TYR A 294 27.69 6.25 20.39
CA TYR A 294 26.86 7.19 21.15
C TYR A 294 27.23 7.27 22.64
N GLU A 295 27.73 6.19 23.23
CA GLU A 295 28.31 6.23 24.58
C GLU A 295 29.55 7.12 24.60
N ARG A 296 30.42 7.01 23.59
CA ARG A 296 31.60 7.86 23.43
C ARG A 296 31.24 9.34 23.22
N ARG A 297 30.11 9.63 22.58
CA ARG A 297 29.59 11.00 22.41
C ARG A 297 28.89 11.53 23.65
N GLY A 298 28.44 10.67 24.56
CA GLY A 298 27.73 11.05 25.79
C GLY A 298 26.25 11.41 25.60
N HIS A 299 25.68 11.21 24.41
CA HIS A 299 24.26 11.47 24.14
C HIS A 299 23.70 10.59 23.00
N TYR A 300 22.43 10.20 23.11
CA TYR A 300 21.70 9.38 22.14
C TYR A 300 20.77 10.19 21.22
N GLU A 301 21.06 11.46 20.98
CA GLU A 301 20.20 12.38 20.22
C GLU A 301 19.92 11.90 18.77
N MET A 302 20.81 11.08 18.20
CA MET A 302 20.58 10.49 16.87
C MET A 302 19.45 9.43 16.90
N VAL A 303 19.35 8.64 17.98
CA VAL A 303 18.26 7.67 18.16
C VAL A 303 16.93 8.40 18.29
N GLU A 304 16.91 9.55 18.98
CA GLU A 304 15.70 10.37 19.11
C GLU A 304 15.22 10.94 17.76
N LYS A 305 16.13 11.49 16.93
CA LYS A 305 15.78 12.01 15.59
C LYS A 305 15.20 10.94 14.69
N VAL A 306 15.78 9.75 14.74
CA VAL A 306 15.35 8.59 13.95
C VAL A 306 14.05 8.03 14.50
N GLY A 307 13.86 8.06 15.82
CA GLY A 307 12.58 7.74 16.46
C GLY A 307 11.46 8.67 15.99
N LEU A 308 11.70 9.98 15.94
CA LEU A 308 10.73 10.95 15.40
C LEU A 308 10.32 10.64 13.96
N TYR A 309 11.29 10.27 13.10
CA TYR A 309 10.99 9.80 11.74
C TYR A 309 10.08 8.58 11.75
N TRP A 310 10.46 7.57 12.54
CA TRP A 310 9.76 6.28 12.58
C TRP A 310 8.32 6.44 13.07
N HIS A 311 8.10 7.26 14.11
CA HIS A 311 6.75 7.56 14.61
C HIS A 311 5.92 8.33 13.58
N PHE A 312 6.53 9.25 12.83
CA PHE A 312 5.83 9.95 11.76
C PHE A 312 5.36 8.99 10.67
N VAL A 313 6.25 8.09 10.23
CA VAL A 313 5.91 7.08 9.22
C VAL A 313 4.77 6.18 9.71
N ASP A 314 4.82 5.69 10.95
CA ASP A 314 3.74 4.92 11.57
C ASP A 314 2.41 5.69 11.61
N LEU A 315 2.44 6.96 12.03
CA LEU A 315 1.25 7.81 12.05
C LEU A 315 0.63 7.99 10.65
N VAL A 316 1.45 8.18 9.61
CA VAL A 316 0.96 8.25 8.22
C VAL A 316 0.28 6.94 7.82
N TRP A 317 0.84 5.79 8.22
CA TRP A 317 0.23 4.50 7.92
C TRP A 317 -1.17 4.36 8.51
N VAL A 318 -1.40 4.82 9.75
CA VAL A 318 -2.73 4.78 10.37
C VAL A 318 -3.78 5.51 9.52
N PHE A 319 -3.42 6.65 8.93
CA PHE A 319 -4.31 7.36 8.01
C PHE A 319 -4.51 6.61 6.69
N VAL A 320 -3.43 6.14 6.06
CA VAL A 320 -3.52 5.34 4.82
C VAL A 320 -4.40 4.11 5.03
N PHE A 321 -4.18 3.40 6.14
CA PHE A 321 -4.99 2.25 6.56
C PHE A 321 -6.47 2.61 6.67
N THR A 322 -6.78 3.72 7.35
CA THR A 322 -8.17 4.15 7.54
C THR A 322 -8.85 4.46 6.21
N PHE A 323 -8.20 5.20 5.30
CA PHE A 323 -8.83 5.63 4.04
C PHE A 323 -8.94 4.55 2.96
N PHE A 324 -8.04 3.57 2.94
CA PHE A 324 -8.06 2.50 1.93
C PHE A 324 -8.78 1.24 2.39
N TYR A 325 -8.72 0.92 3.68
CA TYR A 325 -9.20 -0.36 4.18
C TYR A 325 -10.48 -0.24 5.01
N LEU A 326 -10.70 0.87 5.74
CA LEU A 326 -11.88 1.01 6.61
C LEU A 326 -13.02 1.85 6.03
N VAL A 327 -12.71 2.91 5.27
CA VAL A 327 -13.66 3.98 4.91
C VAL A 327 -14.18 3.87 3.49
#